data_AF-A0A976DVM8-F1
#
_entry.id   AF-A0A976DVM8-F1
#
_cell.length_a   1.000
_cell.length_b   1.000
_cell.length_c   1.000
_cell.angle_alpha   90.00
_cell.angle_beta   90.00
_cell.angle_gamma   90.00
#
_symmetry.space_group_name_H-M   'P 1'
#
loop_
_entity.id
_entity.type
_entity.pdbx_description
1 polymer ?
#
loop_
_entity_poly.entity_id
_entity_poly.type
_entity_poly.pdbx_seq_one_letter_code
_entity_poly.pdbx_strand_id
1 'polypeptide(L)' 'GKVPGNPTLWRIVDGKLYLNITKNVVGFWEEDIPGNLKTSEKNWVGIEAAAASTDKIPNFSSAAPVSN' A
#
# COMPACT_ATOMS: atom_id res chain seq x y z
N GLY A 1 -6.84 1.43 -13.98
CA GLY A 1 -5.48 2.02 -14.05
C GLY A 1 -4.79 1.80 -12.72
N LYS A 2 -3.50 1.48 -12.72
CA LYS A 2 -2.72 1.38 -11.47
C LYS A 2 -2.54 2.78 -10.90
N VAL A 3 -2.78 2.96 -9.61
CA VAL A 3 -2.58 4.25 -8.96
C VAL A 3 -1.09 4.41 -8.66
N PRO A 4 -0.43 5.49 -9.11
CA PRO A 4 0.99 5.70 -8.84
C PRO A 4 1.18 6.04 -7.36
N GLY A 5 1.83 5.17 -6.59
CA GLY A 5 2.29 5.49 -5.24
C GLY A 5 3.57 6.34 -5.31
N ASN A 6 3.73 7.31 -4.40
CA ASN A 6 4.98 8.05 -4.29
C ASN A 6 5.92 7.29 -3.34
N PRO A 7 7.08 6.78 -3.80
CA PRO A 7 7.97 5.96 -2.98
C PRO A 7 8.63 6.71 -1.83
N THR A 8 8.47 8.03 -1.75
CA THR A 8 9.00 8.87 -0.66
C THR A 8 7.95 9.21 0.41
N LEU A 9 6.69 8.80 0.20
CA LEU A 9 5.56 9.12 1.06
C LEU A 9 5.07 7.87 1.80
N TRP A 10 5.89 7.37 2.73
CA TRP A 10 5.62 6.13 3.46
C TRP A 10 5.78 6.29 4.97
N ARG A 11 5.09 5.43 5.73
CA ARG A 11 5.29 5.27 7.18
C ARG A 11 5.23 3.79 7.55
N ILE A 12 5.96 3.42 8.59
CA ILE A 12 5.81 2.12 9.25
C ILE A 12 5.09 2.37 10.56
N VAL A 13 3.94 1.73 10.76
CA VAL A 13 3.16 1.79 12.00
C VAL A 13 2.87 0.36 12.43
N ASP A 14 3.27 0.01 13.65
CA ASP A 14 3.13 -1.35 14.22
C ASP A 14 3.63 -2.47 13.29
N GLY A 15 4.77 -2.23 12.64
CA GLY A 15 5.39 -3.19 11.72
C GLY A 15 4.72 -3.30 10.34
N LYS A 16 3.67 -2.51 10.06
CA LYS A 16 3.01 -2.46 8.75
C LYS A 16 3.49 -1.24 7.94
N LEU A 17 3.79 -1.45 6.66
CA LEU A 17 4.16 -0.39 5.71
C LEU A 17 2.92 0.24 5.09
N TYR A 18 2.79 1.55 5.22
CA TYR A 18 1.75 2.36 4.58
C TYR A 18 2.37 3.24 3.50
N LEU A 19 1.80 3.21 2.29
CA LEU A 19 2.24 3.99 1.14
C LEU A 19 1.15 4.98 0.74
N ASN A 20 1.52 6.25 0.55
CA ASN A 20 0.62 7.30 0.12
C ASN A 20 0.99 7.86 -1.26
N ILE A 21 0.04 8.54 -1.89
CA ILE A 21 0.13 8.94 -3.30
C ILE A 21 0.55 10.41 -3.45
N THR A 22 -0.10 11.32 -2.72
CA THR A 22 0.18 12.76 -2.78
C THR A 22 0.54 13.31 -1.41
N LYS A 23 1.23 14.45 -1.38
CA LYS A 23 1.59 15.13 -0.12
C LYS A 23 0.35 15.57 0.67
N ASN A 24 -0.71 16.01 0.00
CA ASN A 24 -1.94 16.39 0.67
C ASN A 24 -2.62 15.19 1.35
N VAL A 25 -2.67 14.03 0.68
CA VAL A 25 -3.24 12.81 1.27
C VAL A 25 -2.42 12.35 2.46
N VAL A 26 -1.08 12.41 2.38
CA VAL A 26 -0.21 12.19 3.56
C VAL A 26 -0.60 13.12 4.71
N GLY A 27 -0.72 14.42 4.46
CA GLY A 27 -1.06 15.39 5.50
C GLY A 27 -2.34 15.03 6.23
N PHE A 28 -3.44 14.81 5.51
CA PHE A 28 -4.71 14.38 6.11
C PHE A 28 -4.62 13.04 6.82
N TRP A 29 -3.83 12.11 6.29
CA TRP A 29 -3.66 10.79 6.90
C TRP A 29 -2.89 10.89 8.23
N GLU A 30 -1.85 11.72 8.27
CA GLU A 30 -0.99 11.94 9.44
C GLU A 30 -1.68 12.72 10.56
N GLU A 31 -2.68 13.54 10.24
CA GLU A 31 -3.49 14.27 11.22
C GLU A 31 -4.24 13.33 12.19
N ASP A 32 -4.66 12.15 11.73
CA ASP A 32 -5.34 11.14 12.56
C ASP A 32 -5.02 9.71 12.10
N ILE A 33 -3.78 9.28 12.30
CA ILE A 33 -3.37 7.91 11.97
C ILE A 33 -4.28 6.86 12.67
N PRO A 34 -4.53 6.91 14.00
CA PRO A 34 -5.34 5.89 14.66
C PRO A 34 -6.78 5.81 14.11
N GLY A 35 -7.43 6.95 13.86
CA GLY A 35 -8.78 6.99 13.30
C GLY A 35 -8.84 6.51 11.85
N ASN A 36 -7.84 6.87 11.04
CA ASN A 36 -7.72 6.38 9.66
C ASN A 36 -7.48 4.88 9.61
N LEU A 37 -6.65 4.33 10.51
CA LEU A 37 -6.44 2.88 10.61
C LEU A 37 -7.73 2.16 11.02
N LYS A 38 -8.42 2.63 12.06
CA LYS A 38 -9.71 2.06 12.49
C LYS A 38 -10.75 2.06 11.36
N THR A 39 -10.82 3.15 10.60
CA THR A 39 -11.71 3.25 9.44
C THR A 39 -11.33 2.25 8.36
N SER A 40 -10.02 2.09 8.10
CA SER A 40 -9.54 1.14 7.11
C SER A 40 -9.81 -0.31 7.49
N GLU A 41 -9.58 -0.70 8.74
CA GLU A 41 -9.83 -2.05 9.24
C GLU A 41 -11.33 -2.41 9.19
N LYS A 42 -12.20 -1.41 9.35
CA LYS A 42 -13.65 -1.56 9.20
C LYS A 42 -14.07 -1.72 7.73
N ASN A 43 -13.46 -0.97 6.81
CA ASN A 43 -13.86 -0.93 5.40
C ASN A 43 -13.28 -2.09 4.60
N TRP A 44 -12.06 -2.52 4.93
CA TRP A 44 -11.32 -3.58 4.24
C TRP A 44 -11.03 -4.72 5.21
N VAL A 45 -12.10 -5.42 5.62
CA VAL A 45 -12.07 -6.47 6.65
C VAL A 45 -11.30 -7.74 6.27
N GLY A 46 -10.96 -7.90 5.00
CA GLY A 46 -10.32 -9.10 4.49
C GLY A 46 -9.73 -8.90 3.11
N ILE A 47 -8.91 -9.87 2.72
CA ILE A 47 -8.31 -9.94 1.38
C ILE A 47 -9.30 -10.65 0.47
N GLU A 48 -9.38 -10.22 -0.79
CA GLU A 48 -10.15 -10.96 -1.79
C GLU A 48 -9.59 -12.38 -1.96
N ALA A 49 -10.49 -13.38 -1.98
CA ALA A 49 -10.09 -14.78 -2.10
C ALA A 49 -9.61 -15.16 -3.51
N ALA A 50 -9.88 -14.32 -4.50
CA ALA A 50 -9.39 -14.52 -5.85
C ALA A 50 -7.86 -14.49 -5.86
N ALA A 51 -7.25 -15.35 -6.69
CA ALA A 51 -5.82 -15.32 -6.88
C ALA A 51 -5.39 -13.94 -7.42
N ALA A 52 -4.22 -13.47 -6.97
CA ALA A 52 -3.60 -12.28 -7.53
C ALA A 52 -3.41 -12.42 -9.04
N SER A 53 -3.44 -11.30 -9.76
CA SER A 53 -3.18 -11.30 -11.20
C SER A 53 -1.82 -11.93 -11.51
N THR A 54 -1.81 -12.84 -12.49
CA THR A 54 -0.60 -13.45 -13.05
C THR A 54 0.00 -12.62 -14.19
N ASP A 55 -0.58 -11.45 -14.48
CA ASP A 55 -0.10 -10.56 -15.53
C ASP A 55 1.31 -10.07 -15.19
N LYS A 56 2.26 -10.38 -16.08
CA LYS A 56 3.60 -9.83 -15.98
C LYS A 56 3.51 -8.31 -16.15
N ILE A 57 4.12 -7.57 -15.22
CA ILE A 57 4.28 -6.12 -15.38
C ILE A 57 5.16 -5.91 -16.62
N PRO A 58 4.65 -5.27 -17.70
CA PRO A 58 5.48 -5.02 -18.88
C PRO A 58 6.69 -4.17 -18.48
N ASN A 59 7.87 -4.56 -18.94
CA ASN A 59 9.14 -3.85 -18.72
C ASN A 59 9.62 -3.76 -17.25
N PHE A 60 9.13 -4.62 -16.34
CA PHE A 60 9.68 -4.72 -14.99
C PHE A 60 10.23 -6.13 -14.72
N SER A 61 11.52 -6.20 -14.41
CA SER A 61 12.19 -7.38 -13.85
C SER A 61 12.77 -6.95 -12.50
N SER A 62 12.37 -7.61 -11.41
CA SER A 62 13.04 -7.38 -10.13
C SER A 62 14.40 -8.10 -10.13
N ALA A 63 15.42 -7.50 -9.51
CA ALA A 63 16.69 -8.16 -9.22
C ALA A 63 16.63 -8.97 -7.91
N ALA A 64 15.43 -9.15 -7.35
CA ALA A 64 15.26 -9.87 -6.10
C ALA A 64 15.62 -11.36 -6.28
N PRO A 65 16.22 -12.00 -5.26
CA PRO A 65 16.51 -13.42 -5.34
C PRO A 65 15.22 -14.21 -5.54
N VAL A 66 15.23 -15.10 -6.53
CA VAL A 66 14.06 -15.93 -6.92
C VAL A 66 13.84 -17.13 -5.99
N SER A 67 14.50 -17.18 -4.83
CA SER A 67 14.37 -18.28 -3.89
C SER A 67 14.28 -17.78 -2.46
N ASN A 68 13.30 -18.33 -1.75
CA ASN A 68 13.17 -18.27 -0.29
C ASN A 68 13.90 -19.48 0.32
#